data_AF-A0A9D4U6V0-F1
#
_entry.id   AF-A0A9D4U6V0-F1
#
_cell.length_a   1.000
_cell.length_b   1.000
_cell.length_c   1.000
_cell.angle_alpha   90.00
_cell.angle_beta   90.00
_cell.angle_gamma   90.00
#
_symmetry.space_group_name_H-M   'P 1'
#
loop_
_entity.id
_entity.type
_entity.pdbx_description
1 polymer ?
#
loop_
_entity_poly.entity_id
_entity_poly.type
_entity_poly.pdbx_seq_one_letter_code
_entity_poly.pdbx_strand_id
1 'polypeptide(L)'
;MLASFGSQRPMQQAHKTRECLAMVVLLRNWFKYALTYREVVAIVMQRLISMDGKVRTDEYYRAGFMDVMSIEKTGGNFRRGRIGIIKHREKHKGSFEILHVQDTADQEFATQLGNVFTIGKGIKPWLTLPRGKGIKLSIVEEAKKKAGALKGVVA
;
A
#
# COMPACT_ATOMS: atom_id res chain seq x y z
N MET A 1 29.72 -14.85 -12.58
CA MET A 1 28.84 -15.80 -11.85
C MET A 1 27.46 -15.14 -11.76
N LEU A 2 26.60 -15.43 -12.74
CA LEU A 2 25.28 -14.81 -12.87
C LEU A 2 24.35 -15.39 -11.78
N ALA A 3 23.98 -14.57 -10.80
CA ALA A 3 22.92 -14.94 -9.86
C ALA A 3 21.59 -14.88 -10.62
N SER A 4 21.17 -16.04 -11.13
CA SER A 4 19.81 -16.30 -11.57
C SER A 4 18.87 -15.92 -10.43
N PHE A 5 18.26 -14.74 -10.50
CA PHE A 5 17.21 -14.30 -9.59
C PHE A 5 15.95 -15.10 -9.93
N GLY A 6 16.00 -16.40 -9.66
CA GLY A 6 14.87 -17.31 -9.82
C GLY A 6 13.76 -16.75 -8.96
N SER A 7 12.69 -16.29 -9.61
CA SER A 7 11.42 -15.93 -8.97
C SER A 7 10.92 -17.15 -8.20
N GLN A 8 11.35 -17.30 -6.95
CA GLN A 8 10.90 -18.34 -6.04
C GLN A 8 9.38 -18.25 -5.99
N ARG A 9 8.70 -19.25 -6.57
CA ARG A 9 7.24 -19.31 -6.58
C ARG A 9 6.79 -19.40 -5.12
N PRO A 10 6.17 -18.35 -4.56
CA PRO A 10 5.74 -18.35 -3.17
C PRO A 10 4.62 -19.36 -2.99
N MET A 11 4.63 -20.03 -1.84
CA MET A 11 3.61 -20.97 -1.39
C MET A 11 2.21 -20.33 -1.53
N GLN A 12 1.24 -21.14 -1.96
CA GLN A 12 -0.08 -20.74 -2.45
C GLN A 12 -0.87 -19.95 -1.39
N GLN A 13 -0.69 -18.63 -1.36
CA GLN A 13 -1.26 -17.71 -0.37
C GLN A 13 -2.32 -16.81 -1.02
N ALA A 14 -3.25 -16.29 -0.22
CA ALA A 14 -4.57 -15.77 -0.57
C ALA A 14 -4.68 -14.70 -1.69
N HIS A 15 -3.57 -14.16 -2.19
CA HIS A 15 -3.56 -13.05 -3.14
C HIS A 15 -2.86 -13.40 -4.47
N LYS A 16 -3.40 -12.87 -5.56
CA LYS A 16 -2.81 -13.00 -6.90
C LYS A 16 -1.40 -12.38 -6.90
N THR A 17 -0.44 -13.06 -7.52
CA THR A 17 0.97 -12.63 -7.61
C THR A 17 1.15 -11.18 -8.10
N ARG A 18 0.23 -10.67 -8.92
CA ARG A 18 0.26 -9.31 -9.47
C ARG A 18 -0.29 -8.23 -8.53
N GLU A 19 -1.05 -8.61 -7.51
CA GLU A 19 -1.75 -7.69 -6.58
C GLU A 19 -1.13 -7.72 -5.17
N CYS A 20 -0.11 -8.56 -4.95
CA CYS A 20 0.56 -8.71 -3.66
C CYS A 20 2.00 -8.22 -3.69
N LEU A 21 2.49 -7.77 -2.53
CA LEU A 21 3.92 -7.53 -2.30
C LEU A 21 4.47 -8.53 -1.29
N ALA A 22 5.70 -9.00 -1.52
CA ALA A 22 6.39 -9.83 -0.55
C ALA A 22 6.85 -9.00 0.66
N MET A 23 6.83 -9.60 1.86
CA MET A 23 7.26 -8.99 3.12
C MET A 23 8.68 -8.42 3.03
N VAL A 24 9.60 -9.14 2.38
CA VAL A 24 10.97 -8.67 2.09
C VAL A 24 11.02 -7.36 1.29
N VAL A 25 10.09 -7.14 0.35
CA VAL A 25 10.03 -5.90 -0.44
C VAL A 25 9.44 -4.76 0.39
N LEU A 26 8.45 -5.06 1.23
CA LEU A 26 7.84 -4.08 2.12
C LEU A 26 8.84 -3.54 3.16
N LEU A 27 9.56 -4.42 3.84
CA LEU A 27 10.47 -4.01 4.92
C LEU A 27 11.70 -3.24 4.41
N ARG A 28 12.20 -3.56 3.21
CA ARG A 28 13.37 -2.88 2.62
C ARG A 28 13.00 -1.62 1.85
N ASN A 29 12.12 -1.74 0.85
CA ASN A 29 11.92 -0.65 -0.10
C ASN A 29 10.90 0.37 0.40
N TRP A 30 9.88 -0.10 1.12
CA TRP A 30 8.76 0.74 1.55
C TRP A 30 9.00 1.35 2.93
N PHE A 31 9.35 0.52 3.91
CA PHE A 31 9.53 1.01 5.29
C PHE A 31 10.98 1.35 5.65
N LYS A 32 11.95 0.89 4.84
CA LYS A 32 13.39 1.10 5.07
C LYS A 32 13.84 0.71 6.49
N TYR A 33 13.21 -0.30 7.09
CA TYR A 33 13.64 -0.86 8.39
C TYR A 33 14.84 -1.80 8.25
N ALA A 34 15.07 -2.30 7.04
CA ALA A 34 16.20 -3.15 6.70
C ALA A 34 16.84 -2.66 5.40
N LEU A 35 18.16 -2.62 5.36
CA LEU A 35 18.99 -2.40 4.17
C LEU A 35 19.31 -3.74 3.50
N THR A 36 19.50 -4.80 4.28
CA THR A 36 19.93 -6.12 3.79
C THR A 36 18.86 -7.21 3.97
N TYR A 37 18.99 -8.33 3.25
CA TYR A 37 18.10 -9.49 3.44
C TYR A 37 18.24 -10.08 4.86
N ARG A 38 19.45 -10.11 5.42
CA ARG A 38 19.71 -10.68 6.75
C ARG A 38 18.98 -9.93 7.87
N GLU A 39 18.89 -8.61 7.74
CA GLU A 39 18.12 -7.77 8.67
C GLU A 39 16.62 -8.05 8.56
N VAL A 40 16.09 -8.25 7.34
CA VAL A 40 14.69 -8.64 7.16
C VAL A 40 14.39 -9.94 7.89
N VAL A 41 15.24 -10.96 7.69
CA VAL A 41 15.12 -12.26 8.39
C VAL A 41 15.11 -12.05 9.90
N ALA A 42 16.03 -11.23 10.42
CA ALA A 42 16.11 -10.93 11.85
C ALA A 42 14.84 -10.28 12.38
N ILE A 43 14.27 -9.30 11.67
CA ILE A 43 13.04 -8.60 12.07
C ILE A 43 11.84 -9.55 12.05
N VAL A 44 11.74 -10.40 11.02
CA VAL A 44 10.64 -11.37 10.88
C VAL A 44 10.71 -12.45 11.98
N MET A 45 11.92 -12.93 12.30
CA MET A 45 12.15 -13.90 13.38
C MET A 45 11.84 -13.35 14.78
N GLN A 46 11.93 -12.03 14.97
CA GLN A 46 11.55 -11.37 16.22
C GLN A 46 10.03 -11.34 16.44
N ARG A 47 9.20 -11.82 15.50
CA ARG A 47 7.73 -11.91 15.64
C ARG A 47 7.04 -10.57 15.90
N LEU A 48 7.68 -9.47 15.54
CA LEU A 48 7.18 -8.10 15.77
C LEU A 48 6.16 -7.64 14.71
N ILE A 49 6.00 -8.42 13.64
CA ILE A 49 5.17 -8.08 12.50
C ILE A 49 3.90 -8.92 12.53
N SER A 50 2.77 -8.22 12.64
CA SER A 50 1.44 -8.81 12.61
C SER A 50 0.72 -8.37 11.35
N MET A 51 0.24 -9.34 10.57
CA MET A 51 -0.63 -9.14 9.40
C MET A 51 -2.05 -9.52 9.80
N ASP A 52 -2.99 -8.57 9.74
CA ASP A 52 -4.40 -8.73 10.13
C ASP A 52 -4.58 -9.35 11.54
N GLY A 53 -3.72 -8.93 12.47
CA GLY A 53 -3.74 -9.40 13.86
C GLY A 53 -3.12 -10.79 14.07
N LYS A 54 -2.54 -11.42 13.03
CA LYS A 54 -1.77 -12.66 13.14
C LYS A 54 -0.29 -12.39 12.94
N VAL A 55 0.52 -12.80 13.91
CA VAL A 55 1.99 -12.75 13.80
C VAL A 55 2.43 -13.64 12.64
N ARG A 56 3.16 -13.06 11.68
CA ARG A 56 3.70 -13.78 10.52
C ARG A 56 5.22 -13.79 10.58
N THR A 57 5.79 -14.98 10.55
CA THR A 57 7.24 -15.22 10.53
C THR A 57 7.77 -15.59 9.14
N ASP A 58 6.93 -15.51 8.11
CA ASP A 58 7.31 -15.89 6.75
C ASP A 58 7.91 -14.71 5.99
N GLU A 59 9.16 -14.85 5.56
CA GLU A 59 9.90 -13.82 4.82
C GLU A 59 9.28 -13.51 3.44
N TYR A 60 8.70 -14.54 2.81
CA TYR A 60 8.04 -14.43 1.51
C TYR A 60 6.52 -14.28 1.62
N TYR A 61 6.01 -13.91 2.81
CA TYR A 61 4.59 -13.65 3.00
C TYR A 61 4.12 -12.58 1.99
N ARG A 62 3.01 -12.88 1.31
CA ARG A 62 2.42 -11.99 0.31
C ARG A 62 1.33 -11.15 0.96
N ALA A 63 1.66 -9.91 1.25
CA ALA A 63 0.71 -8.91 1.69
C ALA A 63 -0.13 -8.40 0.49
N GLY A 64 -1.45 -8.54 0.60
CA GLY A 64 -2.41 -7.93 -0.32
C GLY A 64 -2.59 -6.43 -0.09
N PHE A 65 -3.39 -5.80 -0.96
CA PHE A 65 -3.71 -4.37 -0.88
C PHE A 65 -4.54 -4.00 0.36
N MET A 66 -5.37 -4.91 0.86
CA MET A 66 -6.29 -4.66 1.98
C MET A 66 -5.75 -5.13 3.34
N ASP A 67 -4.63 -5.86 3.33
CA ASP A 67 -4.05 -6.42 4.53
C ASP A 67 -3.49 -5.30 5.41
N VAL A 68 -3.69 -5.45 6.72
CA VAL A 68 -3.21 -4.50 7.72
C VAL A 68 -1.91 -5.04 8.28
N MET A 69 -0.81 -4.37 7.95
CA MET A 69 0.47 -4.65 8.59
C MET A 69 0.63 -3.75 9.82
N SER A 70 0.81 -4.37 10.97
CA SER A 70 1.05 -3.73 12.26
C SER A 70 2.45 -4.10 12.76
N ILE A 71 3.22 -3.09 13.13
CA ILE A 71 4.52 -3.26 13.79
C ILE A 71 4.38 -2.78 15.22
N GLU A 72 4.43 -3.71 16.18
CA GLU A 72 4.17 -3.43 17.59
C GLU A 72 5.17 -2.42 18.17
N LYS A 73 6.44 -2.47 17.74
CA LYS A 73 7.47 -1.52 18.18
C LYS A 73 7.29 -0.08 17.67
N THR A 74 6.68 0.11 16.51
CA THR A 74 6.53 1.44 15.90
C THR A 74 5.12 2.02 16.14
N GLY A 75 4.17 1.22 16.64
CA GLY A 75 2.79 1.64 16.89
C GLY A 75 2.02 2.08 15.62
N GLY A 76 2.53 1.74 14.44
CA GLY A 76 2.00 2.18 13.15
C GLY A 76 1.29 1.04 12.42
N ASN A 77 0.07 1.31 11.95
CA ASN A 77 -0.64 0.46 11.01
C ASN A 77 -0.51 1.02 9.60
N PHE A 78 -0.03 0.22 8.66
CA PHE A 78 0.25 0.65 7.30
C PHE A 78 -0.77 0.05 6.32
N ARG A 79 -1.39 0.91 5.50
CA ARG A 79 -2.31 0.54 4.42
C ARG A 79 -1.97 1.36 3.18
N ARG A 80 -2.08 0.76 1.99
CA ARG A 80 -1.76 1.39 0.72
C ARG A 80 -3.03 1.66 -0.07
N GLY A 81 -3.12 2.81 -0.74
CA GLY A 81 -4.20 3.09 -1.68
C GLY A 81 -4.53 4.57 -1.82
N ARG A 82 -5.09 4.91 -2.97
CA ARG A 82 -5.78 6.19 -3.19
C ARG A 82 -7.26 6.00 -2.87
N ILE A 83 -7.88 6.94 -2.16
CA ILE A 83 -9.28 6.82 -1.71
C ILE A 83 -10.08 8.02 -2.20
N GLY A 84 -11.18 7.73 -2.87
CA GLY A 84 -12.12 8.73 -3.35
C GLY A 84 -13.52 8.17 -3.53
N ILE A 85 -14.44 9.08 -3.82
CA ILE A 85 -15.86 8.80 -4.08
C ILE A 85 -16.02 8.58 -5.58
N ILE A 86 -16.72 7.51 -5.96
CA ILE A 86 -17.05 7.23 -7.36
C ILE A 86 -18.11 8.24 -7.82
N LYS A 87 -17.80 9.04 -8.85
CA LYS A 87 -18.74 9.99 -9.48
C LYS A 87 -19.52 9.34 -10.60
N HIS A 88 -18.80 8.81 -11.59
CA HIS A 88 -19.39 8.33 -12.83
C HIS A 88 -18.86 6.95 -13.20
N ARG A 89 -19.74 6.09 -13.72
CA ARG A 89 -19.40 4.76 -14.24
C ARG A 89 -19.71 4.70 -15.73
N GLU A 90 -18.67 4.66 -16.53
CA GLU A 90 -18.74 4.47 -17.97
C GLU A 90 -18.76 2.98 -18.28
N LYS A 91 -19.85 2.53 -18.89
CA LYS A 91 -20.01 1.16 -19.35
C LYS A 91 -19.82 1.10 -20.85
N HIS A 92 -18.78 0.42 -21.29
CA HIS A 92 -18.58 0.07 -22.69
C HIS A 92 -18.91 -1.41 -22.89
N LYS A 93 -19.83 -1.74 -23.80
CA LYS A 93 -20.17 -3.13 -24.12
C LYS A 93 -18.94 -3.82 -24.72
N GLY A 94 -18.46 -4.88 -24.08
CA GLY A 94 -17.28 -5.64 -24.53
C GLY A 94 -15.92 -5.05 -24.16
N SER A 95 -15.87 -4.00 -23.33
CA SER A 95 -14.62 -3.41 -22.82
C SER A 95 -14.69 -3.22 -21.31
N PHE A 96 -13.55 -2.87 -20.69
CA PHE A 96 -13.50 -2.59 -19.26
C PHE A 96 -14.37 -1.38 -18.92
N GLU A 97 -15.09 -1.49 -17.81
CA GLU A 97 -15.84 -0.35 -17.27
C GLU A 97 -14.88 0.63 -16.61
N ILE A 98 -14.97 1.90 -17.01
CA ILE A 98 -14.14 2.97 -16.49
C ILE A 98 -14.94 3.71 -15.41
N LEU A 99 -14.31 3.92 -14.26
CA LEU A 99 -14.84 4.65 -13.13
C LEU A 99 -14.07 5.94 -12.96
N HIS A 100 -14.79 7.07 -12.96
CA HIS A 100 -14.26 8.37 -12.56
C HIS A 100 -14.46 8.53 -11.05
N VAL A 101 -13.35 8.72 -10.35
CA VAL A 101 -13.28 8.80 -8.90
C VAL A 101 -12.74 10.17 -8.51
N GLN A 102 -13.35 10.81 -7.52
CA GLN A 102 -12.90 12.07 -6.94
C GLN A 102 -12.37 11.84 -5.54
N ASP A 103 -11.13 12.26 -5.27
CA ASP A 103 -10.55 12.24 -3.92
C ASP A 103 -11.21 13.27 -2.99
N THR A 104 -10.93 13.14 -1.69
CA THR A 104 -11.22 14.21 -0.69
C THR A 104 -10.47 15.53 -0.94
N ALA A 105 -9.46 15.56 -1.80
CA ALA A 105 -8.76 16.77 -2.22
C ALA A 105 -9.29 17.32 -3.56
N ASP A 106 -10.52 16.92 -3.93
CA ASP A 106 -11.22 17.26 -5.18
C ASP A 106 -10.52 16.89 -6.49
N GLN A 107 -9.38 16.21 -6.42
CA GLN A 107 -8.69 15.71 -7.60
C GLN A 107 -9.42 14.48 -8.18
N GLU A 108 -9.68 14.52 -9.48
CA GLU A 108 -10.32 13.43 -10.21
C GLU A 108 -9.30 12.52 -10.89
N PHE A 109 -9.60 11.22 -10.91
CA PHE A 109 -8.84 10.22 -11.64
C PHE A 109 -9.75 9.09 -12.14
N ALA A 110 -9.36 8.45 -13.23
CA ALA A 110 -10.10 7.34 -13.81
C ALA A 110 -9.41 6.00 -13.54
N THR A 111 -10.17 4.96 -13.21
CA THR A 111 -9.69 3.58 -13.02
C THR A 111 -10.68 2.56 -13.57
N GLN A 112 -10.21 1.34 -13.84
CA GLN A 112 -11.10 0.25 -14.25
C GLN A 112 -11.80 -0.36 -13.03
N LEU A 113 -13.05 -0.85 -13.19
CA LEU A 113 -13.83 -1.47 -12.11
C LEU A 113 -13.06 -2.56 -11.35
N GLY A 114 -12.26 -3.38 -12.04
CA GLY A 114 -11.47 -4.45 -11.43
C GLY A 114 -10.40 -3.98 -10.44
N ASN A 115 -10.03 -2.69 -10.48
CA ASN A 115 -9.03 -2.09 -9.61
C ASN A 115 -9.66 -1.27 -8.47
N VAL A 116 -10.99 -1.26 -8.35
CA VAL A 116 -11.74 -0.44 -7.38
C VAL A 116 -12.44 -1.33 -6.36
N PHE A 117 -12.26 -1.01 -5.08
CA PHE A 117 -12.92 -1.67 -3.95
C PHE A 117 -13.80 -0.67 -3.20
N THR A 118 -15.04 -1.08 -2.89
CA THR A 118 -15.95 -0.26 -2.09
C THR A 118 -15.59 -0.40 -0.60
N ILE A 119 -15.33 0.72 0.05
CA ILE A 119 -14.87 0.78 1.46
C ILE A 119 -15.87 1.47 2.40
N GLY A 120 -17.00 1.91 1.86
CA GLY A 120 -18.04 2.62 2.59
C GLY A 120 -19.08 3.24 1.67
N LYS A 121 -20.05 3.94 2.26
CA LYS A 121 -21.12 4.64 1.53
C LYS A 121 -21.00 6.14 1.78
N GLY A 122 -20.85 6.91 0.70
CA GLY A 122 -20.63 8.36 0.77
C GLY A 122 -19.32 8.70 1.46
N ILE A 123 -19.34 9.65 2.40
CA ILE A 123 -18.15 10.14 3.12
C ILE A 123 -17.78 9.23 4.31
N LYS A 124 -18.67 8.31 4.73
CA LYS A 124 -18.44 7.45 5.90
C LYS A 124 -17.83 6.10 5.48
N PRO A 125 -16.54 5.85 5.74
CA PRO A 125 -15.93 4.55 5.51
C PRO A 125 -16.39 3.55 6.59
N TRP A 126 -16.47 2.27 6.22
CA TRP A 126 -16.67 1.16 7.16
C TRP A 126 -15.37 0.73 7.84
N LEU A 127 -14.24 1.21 7.32
CA LEU A 127 -12.89 0.83 7.73
C LEU A 127 -12.12 2.06 8.21
N THR A 128 -11.22 1.86 9.19
CA THR A 128 -10.34 2.92 9.66
C THR A 128 -9.37 3.34 8.55
N LEU A 129 -9.40 4.63 8.19
CA LEU A 129 -8.51 5.20 7.20
C LEU A 129 -7.13 5.52 7.80
N PRO A 130 -6.03 5.37 7.03
CA PRO A 130 -4.71 5.85 7.44
C PRO A 130 -4.69 7.38 7.56
N ARG A 131 -3.72 7.94 8.30
CA ARG A 131 -3.63 9.38 8.63
C ARG A 131 -3.77 10.32 7.42
N GLY A 132 -3.31 9.90 6.24
CA GLY A 132 -3.40 10.66 4.99
C GLY A 132 -4.73 10.53 4.25
N LYS A 133 -5.73 9.84 4.81
CA LYS A 133 -7.05 9.53 4.20
C LYS A 133 -6.98 8.94 2.78
N GLY A 134 -5.83 8.38 2.38
CA GLY A 134 -5.61 7.88 1.03
C GLY A 134 -5.47 8.97 -0.04
N ILE A 135 -5.09 10.20 0.33
CA ILE A 135 -4.87 11.28 -0.64
C ILE A 135 -3.45 11.16 -1.21
N LYS A 136 -3.31 11.09 -2.54
CA LYS A 136 -2.03 11.16 -3.23
C LYS A 136 -1.80 12.59 -3.73
N LEU A 137 -0.79 13.27 -3.19
CA LEU A 137 -0.39 14.61 -3.63
C LEU A 137 0.17 14.58 -5.05
N SER A 138 -0.02 15.66 -5.81
CA SER A 138 0.64 15.83 -7.10
C SER A 138 2.16 15.99 -6.92
N ILE A 139 2.92 15.72 -7.99
CA ILE A 139 4.39 15.82 -7.97
C ILE A 139 4.84 17.23 -7.54
N VAL A 140 4.13 18.26 -8.00
CA VAL A 140 4.41 19.67 -7.68
C VAL A 140 4.11 19.99 -6.21
N GLU A 141 2.99 19.51 -5.67
CA GLU A 141 2.64 19.71 -4.26
C GLU A 141 3.57 18.93 -3.33
N GLU A 142 3.93 17.70 -3.70
CA GLU A 142 4.88 16.90 -2.94
C GLU A 142 6.27 17.56 -2.92
N ALA A 143 6.72 18.09 -4.06
CA ALA A 143 7.97 18.85 -4.16
C ALA A 143 7.93 20.13 -3.31
N LYS A 144 6.83 20.89 -3.33
CA LYS A 144 6.65 22.08 -2.48
C LYS A 144 6.64 21.73 -1.00
N LYS A 145 5.98 20.63 -0.60
CA LYS A 145 5.94 20.18 0.80
C LYS A 145 7.32 19.73 1.30
N LYS A 146 8.10 19.03 0.47
CA LYS A 146 9.49 18.68 0.77
C LYS A 146 10.40 19.91 0.85
N ALA A 147 10.26 20.85 -0.08
CA ALA A 147 11.02 22.10 -0.07
C ALA A 147 10.66 23.01 1.13
N GLY A 148 9.39 23.03 1.53
CA GLY A 148 8.92 23.75 2.72
C GLY A 148 9.44 23.14 4.02
N ALA A 149 9.49 21.80 4.12
CA ALA A 149 10.07 21.11 5.27
C ALA A 149 11.58 21.37 5.40
N LEU A 150 12.31 21.44 4.30
CA LEU A 150 13.74 21.79 4.30
C LEU A 150 14.00 23.23 4.74
N LYS A 151 13.09 24.18 4.44
CA LYS A 151 13.21 25.57 4.90
C LYS A 151 12.93 25.77 6.39
N GLY A 152 12.13 24.90 7.02
CA GLY A 152 11.81 24.97 8.45
C GLY A 152 12.86 24.37 9.39
N VAL A 153 13.84 23.64 8.86
CA VAL A 153 14.94 23.03 9.66
C VAL A 153 16.15 23.95 9.76
N VAL A 154 16.20 25.01 8.95
CA VAL A 154 17.33 25.97 8.86
C VAL A 154 16.97 27.33 9.50
N ALA A 155 15.84 27.41 10.22
CA ALA A 155 15.42 28.59 10.97
C ALA A 155 15.50 28.33 12.48
#